data_AF-A0A662JYM6-F1
#
_entry.id   AF-A0A662JYM6-F1
#
_cell.length_a   1.000
_cell.length_b   1.000
_cell.length_c   1.000
_cell.angle_alpha   90.00
_cell.angle_beta   90.00
_cell.angle_gamma   90.00
#
_symmetry.space_group_name_H-M   'P 1'
#
loop_
_entity.id
_entity.type
_entity.pdbx_description
1 polymer ?
#
loop_
_entity_poly.entity_id
_entity_poly.type
_entity_poly.pdbx_seq_one_letter_code
_entity_poly.pdbx_strand_id
1 'polypeptide(L)'
;MGDVISIRSGMVEYYEDTLQISVNEGRGDIIKCAPDEYSLEDFIADLGKEKIESLYAFVKEEISGVENQYLRSLLDMFFKDEKFVEKFKHTPSALMYHHNYIGGNLEHTVGVIKICHILCEIYSSLNKDLLLTGAILHDIGKIGEYRWSTIIDRTEDGNMIGHIIIGDRMIREKINELRKNGNSFPYDLEKQLSHLILSHHGKLEWGSPVVPKTAEACALHYADLTDSHVKNYIQKLDEENQK
;
A
#
# COMPACT_ATOMS: atom_id res chain seq x y z
N MET A 1 -4.07 4.80 -22.21
CA MET A 1 -4.24 3.58 -21.39
C MET A 1 -5.09 3.99 -20.20
N GLY A 2 -6.15 3.25 -19.88
CA GLY A 2 -7.16 3.64 -18.87
C GLY A 2 -8.35 4.45 -19.41
N ASP A 3 -8.46 4.62 -20.73
CA ASP A 3 -9.69 5.16 -21.32
C ASP A 3 -10.78 4.08 -21.29
N VAL A 4 -11.98 4.44 -20.82
CA VAL A 4 -13.15 3.57 -20.90
C VAL A 4 -13.81 3.77 -22.25
N ILE A 5 -14.06 2.68 -22.95
CA ILE A 5 -14.78 2.68 -24.22
C ILE A 5 -16.05 1.85 -24.10
N SER A 6 -17.15 2.38 -24.62
CA SER A 6 -18.39 1.65 -24.85
C SER A 6 -18.36 1.10 -26.29
N ILE A 7 -18.50 -0.21 -26.42
CA ILE A 7 -18.66 -0.89 -27.71
C ILE A 7 -20.15 -1.18 -27.89
N ARG A 8 -20.80 -0.47 -28.81
CA ARG A 8 -22.26 -0.61 -29.05
C ARG A 8 -22.59 -1.72 -30.04
N SER A 9 -21.68 -2.02 -30.97
CA SER A 9 -21.81 -3.15 -31.88
C SER A 9 -20.44 -3.74 -32.24
N GLY A 10 -20.41 -5.05 -32.41
CA GLY A 10 -19.22 -5.83 -32.71
C GLY A 10 -19.60 -7.28 -33.05
N MET A 11 -18.71 -7.99 -33.72
CA MET A 11 -18.87 -9.42 -33.99
C MET A 11 -17.97 -10.22 -33.05
N VAL A 12 -18.54 -11.22 -32.38
CA VAL A 12 -17.77 -12.15 -31.56
C VAL A 12 -17.20 -13.23 -32.48
N GLU A 13 -15.88 -13.35 -32.52
CA GLU A 13 -15.16 -14.28 -33.39
C GLU A 13 -14.06 -15.00 -32.61
N TYR A 14 -13.64 -16.17 -33.10
CA TYR A 14 -12.47 -16.88 -32.58
C TYR A 14 -11.25 -16.50 -33.42
N TYR A 15 -10.18 -16.07 -32.74
CA TYR A 15 -8.87 -15.84 -33.36
C TYR A 15 -7.80 -16.45 -32.45
N GLU A 16 -6.96 -17.33 -33.00
CA GLU A 16 -5.96 -18.11 -32.25
C GLU A 16 -6.56 -18.78 -30.99
N ASP A 17 -7.68 -19.48 -31.17
CA ASP A 17 -8.44 -20.18 -30.10
C ASP A 17 -8.91 -19.30 -28.94
N THR A 18 -8.85 -17.97 -29.12
CA THR A 18 -9.29 -16.99 -28.12
C THR A 18 -10.53 -16.28 -28.62
N LEU A 19 -11.54 -16.12 -27.75
CA LEU A 19 -12.71 -15.28 -28.03
C LEU A 19 -12.28 -13.81 -28.14
N GLN A 20 -12.64 -13.16 -29.23
CA GLN A 20 -12.36 -11.76 -29.48
C GLN A 20 -13.62 -11.03 -29.97
N ILE A 21 -13.67 -9.72 -29.73
CA ILE A 21 -14.72 -8.85 -30.27
C ILE A 21 -14.10 -8.05 -31.40
N SER A 22 -14.49 -8.37 -32.63
CA SER A 22 -14.12 -7.64 -33.84
C SER A 22 -15.00 -6.40 -33.97
N VAL A 23 -14.36 -5.23 -34.05
CA VAL A 23 -15.02 -3.92 -34.10
C VAL A 23 -14.51 -3.11 -35.30
N ASN A 24 -15.40 -2.37 -35.95
CA ASN A 24 -15.06 -1.51 -37.08
C ASN A 24 -15.11 -0.04 -36.67
N GLU A 25 -13.94 0.58 -36.50
CA GLU A 25 -13.82 1.99 -36.05
C GLU A 25 -14.60 2.97 -36.95
N GLY A 26 -14.72 2.70 -38.26
CA GLY A 26 -15.36 3.58 -39.22
C GLY A 26 -16.89 3.69 -39.10
N ARG A 27 -17.54 2.86 -38.29
CA ARG A 27 -19.00 2.88 -38.08
C ARG A 27 -19.46 3.70 -36.86
N GLY A 28 -18.53 4.21 -36.05
CA GLY A 28 -18.86 5.00 -34.86
C GLY A 28 -19.38 4.18 -33.67
N ASP A 29 -19.11 2.88 -33.67
CA ASP A 29 -19.59 1.94 -32.65
C ASP A 29 -18.67 1.81 -31.43
N ILE A 30 -17.55 2.53 -31.42
CA ILE A 30 -16.64 2.69 -30.29
C ILE A 30 -16.73 4.14 -29.83
N ILE A 31 -17.19 4.34 -28.59
CA ILE A 31 -17.32 5.67 -28.00
C ILE A 31 -16.48 5.71 -26.74
N LYS A 32 -15.62 6.72 -26.63
CA LYS A 32 -14.91 7.02 -25.38
C LYS A 32 -15.91 7.57 -24.36
N CYS A 33 -16.06 6.88 -23.24
CA CYS A 33 -16.97 7.30 -22.18
C CYS A 33 -16.44 8.53 -21.43
N ALA A 34 -17.34 9.42 -21.04
CA ALA A 34 -17.04 10.49 -20.08
C ALA A 34 -16.98 9.93 -18.64
N PRO A 35 -16.27 10.59 -17.70
CA PRO A 35 -16.09 10.09 -16.32
C PRO A 35 -17.38 9.85 -15.52
N ASP A 36 -18.50 10.46 -15.92
CA ASP A 36 -19.82 10.31 -15.31
C ASP A 36 -20.66 9.19 -15.95
N GLU A 37 -20.17 8.58 -17.04
CA GLU A 37 -20.85 7.48 -17.75
C GLU A 37 -20.42 6.08 -17.26
N TYR A 38 -19.52 6.00 -16.29
CA TYR A 38 -19.05 4.75 -15.70
C TYR A 38 -18.70 4.91 -14.22
N SER A 39 -18.73 3.80 -13.49
CA SER A 39 -18.22 3.72 -12.12
C SER A 39 -16.79 3.19 -12.13
N LEU A 40 -15.92 3.68 -11.24
CA LEU A 40 -14.57 3.12 -11.08
C LEU A 40 -14.61 1.72 -10.46
N GLU A 41 -15.64 1.46 -9.64
CA GLU A 41 -15.86 0.19 -8.96
C GLU A 41 -16.12 -0.97 -9.95
N ASP A 42 -16.53 -0.67 -11.19
CA ASP A 42 -16.69 -1.66 -12.26
C ASP A 42 -15.35 -2.19 -12.80
N PHE A 43 -14.24 -1.47 -12.56
CA PHE A 43 -12.93 -1.77 -13.15
C PHE A 43 -11.85 -2.11 -12.13
N ILE A 44 -11.97 -1.60 -10.90
CA ILE A 44 -11.04 -1.90 -9.81
C ILE A 44 -11.85 -2.43 -8.64
N ALA A 45 -11.51 -3.64 -8.19
CA ALA A 45 -12.11 -4.19 -6.99
C ALA A 45 -11.84 -3.29 -5.77
N ASP A 46 -12.76 -3.32 -4.80
CA ASP A 46 -12.67 -2.57 -3.55
C ASP A 46 -13.01 -3.50 -2.39
N LEU A 47 -12.33 -3.32 -1.26
CA LEU A 47 -12.66 -3.98 0.01
C LEU A 47 -14.05 -3.61 0.54
N GLY A 48 -14.58 -2.48 0.08
CA GLY A 48 -15.85 -1.93 0.50
C GLY A 48 -15.71 -1.11 1.78
N LYS A 49 -16.54 -0.07 1.85
CA LYS A 49 -16.48 0.98 2.88
C LYS A 49 -16.45 0.45 4.31
N GLU A 50 -17.31 -0.49 4.67
CA GLU A 50 -17.38 -1.02 6.05
C GLU A 50 -16.08 -1.71 6.46
N LYS A 51 -15.47 -2.46 5.55
CA LYS A 51 -14.21 -3.15 5.80
C LYS A 51 -13.06 -2.17 5.94
N ILE A 52 -12.98 -1.16 5.06
CA ILE A 52 -11.98 -0.10 5.12
C ILE A 52 -12.06 0.63 6.46
N GLU A 53 -13.25 1.06 6.88
CA GLU A 53 -13.41 1.79 8.15
C GLU A 53 -13.08 0.91 9.37
N SER A 54 -13.40 -0.39 9.32
CA SER A 54 -13.01 -1.35 10.37
C SER A 54 -11.49 -1.54 10.46
N LEU A 55 -10.81 -1.72 9.33
CA LEU A 55 -9.34 -1.85 9.29
C LEU A 55 -8.66 -0.54 9.73
N TYR A 56 -9.20 0.61 9.34
CA TYR A 56 -8.68 1.89 9.77
C TYR A 56 -8.89 2.14 11.27
N ALA A 57 -10.02 1.71 11.82
CA ALA A 57 -10.25 1.74 13.27
C ALA A 57 -9.19 0.92 14.03
N PHE A 58 -8.84 -0.26 13.53
CA PHE A 58 -7.73 -1.07 14.07
C PHE A 58 -6.41 -0.29 14.02
N VAL A 59 -6.04 0.32 12.89
CA VAL A 59 -4.81 1.13 12.81
C VAL A 59 -4.82 2.29 13.81
N LYS A 60 -5.96 2.96 14.04
CA LYS A 60 -6.04 4.03 15.06
C LYS A 60 -5.86 3.52 16.49
N GLU A 61 -6.35 2.32 16.79
CA GLU A 61 -6.13 1.67 18.08
C GLU A 61 -4.65 1.32 18.26
N GLU A 62 -4.03 0.73 17.24
CA GLU A 62 -2.61 0.38 17.19
C GLU A 62 -1.70 1.59 17.30
N ILE A 63 -2.08 2.69 16.64
CA ILE A 63 -1.51 4.00 16.90
C ILE A 63 -1.69 4.21 18.39
N SER A 64 -2.87 4.48 18.94
CA SER A 64 -3.13 4.83 20.36
C SER A 64 -2.41 3.97 21.43
N GLY A 65 -2.04 2.73 21.13
CA GLY A 65 -1.25 1.84 22.00
C GLY A 65 0.27 2.12 22.08
N VAL A 66 0.90 2.74 21.08
CA VAL A 66 2.34 3.13 21.11
C VAL A 66 2.70 4.02 22.32
N GLU A 67 3.59 3.55 23.19
CA GLU A 67 3.94 4.27 24.43
C GLU A 67 5.00 5.36 24.22
N ASN A 68 5.90 5.15 23.25
CA ASN A 68 6.95 6.10 22.90
C ASN A 68 6.33 7.38 22.30
N GLN A 69 6.41 8.46 23.08
CA GLN A 69 5.80 9.74 22.74
C GLN A 69 6.31 10.35 21.42
N TYR A 70 7.57 10.09 21.03
CA TYR A 70 8.12 10.58 19.77
C TYR A 70 7.49 9.86 18.59
N LEU A 71 7.43 8.54 18.64
CA LEU A 71 6.79 7.72 17.60
C LEU A 71 5.28 7.99 17.51
N ARG A 72 4.60 8.10 18.65
CA ARG A 72 3.21 8.57 18.73
C ARG A 72 3.02 9.91 18.04
N SER A 73 3.87 10.90 18.35
CA SER A 73 3.78 12.24 17.76
C SER A 73 3.98 12.20 16.25
N LEU A 74 4.89 11.35 15.76
CA LEU A 74 5.10 11.15 14.32
C LEU A 74 3.89 10.53 13.64
N LEU A 75 3.32 9.46 14.22
CA LEU A 75 2.09 8.85 13.70
C LEU A 75 0.94 9.86 13.68
N ASP A 76 0.78 10.64 14.74
CA ASP A 76 -0.23 11.71 14.81
C ASP A 76 -0.08 12.75 13.69
N MET A 77 1.15 13.10 13.29
CA MET A 77 1.39 14.04 12.18
C MET A 77 0.82 13.54 10.84
N PHE A 78 0.77 12.22 10.64
CA PHE A 78 0.17 11.61 9.46
C PHE A 78 -1.34 11.41 9.63
N PHE A 79 -1.75 10.77 10.72
CA PHE A 79 -3.11 10.25 10.88
C PHE A 79 -4.13 11.27 11.44
N LYS A 80 -3.67 12.50 11.77
CA LYS A 80 -4.56 13.65 12.00
C LYS A 80 -4.79 14.51 10.74
N ASP A 81 -4.08 14.25 9.64
CA ASP A 81 -4.32 14.88 8.36
C ASP A 81 -5.39 14.08 7.58
N GLU A 82 -6.60 14.64 7.50
CA GLU A 82 -7.74 14.00 6.83
C GLU A 82 -7.45 13.65 5.36
N LYS A 83 -6.65 14.48 4.66
CA LYS A 83 -6.29 14.22 3.26
C LYS A 83 -5.33 13.03 3.14
N PHE A 84 -4.38 12.93 4.06
CA PHE A 84 -3.49 11.78 4.12
C PHE A 84 -4.27 10.51 4.44
N VAL A 85 -5.13 10.56 5.46
CA VAL A 85 -5.95 9.41 5.88
C VAL A 85 -6.81 8.90 4.73
N GLU A 86 -7.46 9.80 4.00
CA GLU A 86 -8.31 9.40 2.88
C GLU A 86 -7.51 8.69 1.78
N LYS A 87 -6.31 9.18 1.46
CA LYS A 87 -5.43 8.50 0.51
C LYS A 87 -4.94 7.16 1.05
N PHE A 88 -4.48 7.11 2.31
CA PHE A 88 -3.98 5.89 2.94
C PHE A 88 -5.02 4.77 2.93
N LYS A 89 -6.29 5.10 3.25
CA LYS A 89 -7.41 4.15 3.27
C LYS A 89 -7.74 3.55 1.90
N HIS A 90 -7.46 4.24 0.81
CA HIS A 90 -7.92 3.85 -0.54
C HIS A 90 -6.76 3.47 -1.48
N THR A 91 -5.51 3.65 -1.05
CA THR A 91 -4.34 3.28 -1.86
C THR A 91 -4.27 1.76 -2.03
N PRO A 92 -4.11 1.24 -3.26
CA PRO A 92 -3.86 -0.18 -3.50
C PRO A 92 -2.45 -0.59 -3.07
N SER A 93 -2.22 -1.88 -2.79
CA SER A 93 -0.89 -2.34 -2.37
C SER A 93 0.03 -2.68 -3.54
N ALA A 94 -0.51 -3.10 -4.68
CA ALA A 94 0.28 -3.50 -5.85
C ALA A 94 -0.46 -3.23 -7.16
N LEU A 95 0.30 -3.17 -8.26
CA LEU A 95 -0.25 -2.98 -9.61
C LEU A 95 -0.98 -4.22 -10.15
N MET A 96 -0.39 -5.41 -9.97
CA MET A 96 -0.90 -6.67 -10.51
C MET A 96 -0.90 -7.83 -9.50
N TYR A 97 -0.14 -7.69 -8.40
CA TYR A 97 0.04 -8.75 -7.41
C TYR A 97 -0.80 -8.47 -6.17
N HIS A 98 -0.59 -9.21 -5.07
CA HIS A 98 -1.44 -9.21 -3.87
C HIS A 98 -2.00 -7.84 -3.47
N HIS A 99 -3.26 -7.82 -3.00
CA HIS A 99 -3.93 -6.59 -2.56
C HIS A 99 -3.97 -5.47 -3.63
N ASN A 100 -4.10 -5.82 -4.92
CA ASN A 100 -4.26 -4.92 -6.07
C ASN A 100 -5.69 -4.35 -6.20
N TYR A 101 -6.24 -3.85 -5.10
CA TYR A 101 -7.59 -3.28 -5.03
C TYR A 101 -7.61 -2.08 -4.08
N ILE A 102 -8.67 -1.28 -4.17
CA ILE A 102 -8.86 -0.13 -3.30
C ILE A 102 -8.90 -0.58 -1.83
N GLY A 103 -8.09 0.10 -1.00
CA GLY A 103 -7.86 -0.26 0.40
C GLY A 103 -6.94 -1.45 0.63
N GLY A 104 -6.35 -2.02 -0.42
CA GLY A 104 -5.41 -3.13 -0.32
C GLY A 104 -4.17 -2.81 0.51
N ASN A 105 -3.62 -1.59 0.42
CA ASN A 105 -2.45 -1.20 1.22
C ASN A 105 -2.78 -1.14 2.72
N LEU A 106 -3.99 -0.69 3.06
CA LEU A 106 -4.47 -0.67 4.44
C LEU A 106 -4.63 -2.10 4.99
N GLU A 107 -5.24 -3.01 4.24
CA GLU A 107 -5.38 -4.41 4.66
C GLU A 107 -4.02 -5.08 4.86
N HIS A 108 -3.10 -4.89 3.90
CA HIS A 108 -1.73 -5.38 3.99
C HIS A 108 -1.03 -4.85 5.24
N THR A 109 -1.08 -3.53 5.48
CA THR A 109 -0.51 -2.90 6.67
C THR A 109 -1.07 -3.54 7.96
N VAL A 110 -2.38 -3.79 8.04
CA VAL A 110 -3.01 -4.45 9.18
C VAL A 110 -2.51 -5.90 9.35
N GLY A 111 -2.30 -6.63 8.25
CA GLY A 111 -1.70 -7.97 8.26
C GLY A 111 -0.30 -7.97 8.84
N VAL A 112 0.56 -7.06 8.35
CA VAL A 112 1.93 -6.88 8.83
C VAL A 112 1.97 -6.53 10.32
N ILE A 113 1.11 -5.61 10.77
CA ILE A 113 1.00 -5.24 12.20
C ILE A 113 0.67 -6.46 13.07
N LYS A 114 -0.28 -7.30 12.66
CA LYS A 114 -0.67 -8.51 13.39
C LYS A 114 0.47 -9.51 13.49
N ILE A 115 1.22 -9.71 12.41
CA ILE A 115 2.39 -10.59 12.43
C ILE A 115 3.48 -10.02 13.34
N CYS A 116 3.71 -8.70 13.29
CA CYS A 116 4.65 -8.03 14.19
C CYS A 116 4.28 -8.18 15.68
N HIS A 117 2.99 -8.17 16.04
CA HIS A 117 2.56 -8.48 17.41
C HIS A 117 2.97 -9.89 17.84
N ILE A 118 2.70 -10.89 17.00
CA ILE A 118 3.09 -12.29 17.27
C ILE A 118 4.61 -12.40 17.43
N LEU A 119 5.38 -11.71 16.59
CA LEU A 119 6.85 -11.69 16.71
C LEU A 119 7.31 -11.05 18.01
N CYS A 120 6.65 -10.00 18.50
CA CYS A 120 6.94 -9.39 19.80
C CYS A 120 6.61 -10.30 20.99
N GLU A 121 5.58 -11.14 20.88
CA GLU A 121 5.25 -12.14 21.90
C GLU A 121 6.32 -13.24 21.99
N ILE A 122 6.85 -13.67 20.83
CA ILE A 122 7.90 -14.69 20.76
C ILE A 122 9.25 -14.12 21.19
N TYR A 123 9.58 -12.91 20.73
CA TYR A 123 10.87 -12.26 20.94
C TYR A 123 10.69 -10.98 21.78
N SER A 124 10.59 -11.14 23.10
CA SER A 124 10.37 -10.03 24.05
C SER A 124 11.47 -8.96 24.08
N SER A 125 12.62 -9.23 23.46
CA SER A 125 13.71 -8.25 23.31
C SER A 125 13.50 -7.24 22.18
N LEU A 126 12.50 -7.45 21.30
CA LEU A 126 12.19 -6.51 20.23
C LEU A 126 11.62 -5.21 20.80
N ASN A 127 12.03 -4.08 20.26
CA ASN A 127 11.38 -2.81 20.55
C ASN A 127 10.00 -2.75 19.86
N LYS A 128 8.95 -3.11 20.62
CA LYS A 128 7.57 -3.19 20.13
C LYS A 128 7.10 -1.89 19.46
N ASP A 129 7.26 -0.75 20.13
CA ASP A 129 6.80 0.54 19.60
C ASP A 129 7.49 0.92 18.29
N LEU A 130 8.81 0.71 18.21
CA LEU A 130 9.58 0.96 17.00
C LEU A 130 9.15 0.03 15.86
N LEU A 131 8.98 -1.26 16.14
CA LEU A 131 8.56 -2.25 15.15
C LEU A 131 7.14 -1.98 14.64
N LEU A 132 6.18 -1.71 15.52
CA LEU A 132 4.80 -1.40 15.14
C LEU A 132 4.70 -0.08 14.39
N THR A 133 5.47 0.93 14.79
CA THR A 133 5.56 2.19 14.02
C THR A 133 6.14 1.95 12.63
N GLY A 134 7.19 1.12 12.53
CA GLY A 134 7.73 0.67 11.26
C GLY A 134 6.69 -0.07 10.41
N ALA A 135 5.92 -0.98 11.01
CA ALA A 135 4.85 -1.72 10.31
C ALA A 135 3.74 -0.80 9.79
N ILE A 136 3.29 0.17 10.57
CA ILE A 136 2.28 1.15 10.13
C ILE A 136 2.81 1.99 8.97
N LEU A 137 4.12 2.27 8.94
CA LEU A 137 4.73 3.23 8.02
C LEU A 137 5.54 2.61 6.86
N HIS A 138 5.77 1.29 6.82
CA HIS A 138 6.72 0.68 5.89
C HIS A 138 6.41 1.01 4.42
N ASP A 139 5.12 1.04 4.09
CA ASP A 139 4.61 1.19 2.74
C ASP A 139 3.89 2.53 2.48
N ILE A 140 4.05 3.56 3.33
CA ILE A 140 3.31 4.82 3.13
C ILE A 140 3.64 5.49 1.81
N GLY A 141 4.84 5.24 1.28
CA GLY A 141 5.29 5.79 0.01
C GLY A 141 4.43 5.36 -1.17
N LYS A 142 3.64 4.28 -1.06
CA LYS A 142 2.68 3.84 -2.09
C LYS A 142 1.62 4.91 -2.37
N ILE A 143 1.31 5.78 -1.40
CA ILE A 143 0.42 6.94 -1.58
C ILE A 143 0.98 7.93 -2.62
N GLY A 144 2.31 8.04 -2.71
CA GLY A 144 3.00 8.85 -3.72
C GLY A 144 3.41 8.08 -4.96
N GLU A 145 3.61 6.75 -4.86
CA GLU A 145 3.97 5.90 -5.99
C GLU A 145 2.79 5.64 -6.92
N TYR A 146 1.61 5.37 -6.37
CA TYR A 146 0.46 4.92 -7.15
C TYR A 146 -0.55 6.03 -7.42
N ARG A 147 -1.17 5.92 -8.58
CA ARG A 147 -2.39 6.62 -8.98
C ARG A 147 -3.37 5.60 -9.52
N TRP A 148 -4.66 5.86 -9.38
CA TRP A 148 -5.67 4.96 -9.90
C TRP A 148 -6.84 5.73 -10.49
N SER A 149 -7.41 5.16 -11.54
CA SER A 149 -8.70 5.54 -12.11
C SER A 149 -9.44 4.26 -12.46
N THR A 150 -9.52 3.90 -13.73
CA THR A 150 -10.03 2.61 -14.23
C THR A 150 -8.96 1.53 -14.24
N ILE A 151 -7.70 1.93 -14.09
CA ILE A 151 -6.55 1.05 -13.88
C ILE A 151 -5.72 1.60 -12.72
N ILE A 152 -4.96 0.72 -12.08
CA ILE A 152 -3.90 1.12 -11.14
C ILE A 152 -2.61 1.34 -11.95
N ASP A 153 -1.97 2.49 -11.75
CA ASP A 153 -0.76 2.88 -12.47
C ASP A 153 0.22 3.61 -11.52
N ARG A 154 1.45 3.83 -11.97
CA ARG A 154 2.48 4.58 -11.22
C ARG A 154 2.51 6.05 -11.60
N THR A 155 2.73 6.91 -10.61
CA THR A 155 3.09 8.32 -10.82
C THR A 155 4.45 8.44 -11.49
N GLU A 156 4.82 9.66 -11.93
CA GLU A 156 6.17 9.91 -12.46
C GLU A 156 7.23 9.64 -11.37
N ASP A 157 7.03 10.19 -10.18
CA ASP A 157 7.87 9.90 -9.02
C ASP A 157 7.88 8.41 -8.68
N GLY A 158 6.74 7.73 -8.79
CA GLY A 158 6.65 6.31 -8.56
C GLY A 158 7.53 5.49 -9.50
N ASN A 159 7.55 5.85 -10.79
CA ASN A 159 8.41 5.22 -11.78
C ASN A 159 9.90 5.57 -11.61
N MET A 160 10.22 6.78 -11.16
CA MET A 160 11.61 7.26 -11.08
C MET A 160 12.28 6.99 -9.72
N ILE A 161 11.50 6.91 -8.64
CA ILE A 161 12.00 6.94 -7.26
C ILE A 161 11.56 5.69 -6.48
N GLY A 162 10.29 5.27 -6.62
CA GLY A 162 9.70 4.13 -5.91
C GLY A 162 9.29 4.42 -4.46
N HIS A 163 8.31 3.66 -3.94
CA HIS A 163 7.69 3.92 -2.64
C HIS A 163 8.66 3.92 -1.47
N ILE A 164 9.68 3.06 -1.44
CA ILE A 164 10.59 2.95 -0.30
C ILE A 164 11.27 4.30 0.00
N ILE A 165 11.79 4.95 -1.05
CA ILE A 165 12.47 6.24 -0.93
C ILE A 165 11.46 7.37 -0.69
N ILE A 166 10.28 7.31 -1.33
CA ILE A 166 9.20 8.28 -1.10
C ILE A 166 8.75 8.24 0.37
N GLY A 167 8.52 7.05 0.93
CA GLY A 167 8.09 6.85 2.31
C GLY A 167 9.10 7.38 3.33
N ASP A 168 10.39 7.04 3.16
CA ASP A 168 11.46 7.59 4.02
C ASP A 168 11.54 9.13 3.96
N ARG A 169 11.35 9.74 2.78
CA ARG A 169 11.30 11.21 2.64
C ARG A 169 10.13 11.81 3.41
N MET A 170 8.92 11.26 3.23
CA MET A 170 7.72 11.73 3.94
C MET A 170 7.92 11.66 5.47
N ILE A 171 8.51 10.58 5.97
CA ILE A 171 8.80 10.40 7.39
C ILE A 171 9.79 11.45 7.89
N ARG A 172 10.92 11.64 7.20
CA ARG A 172 11.93 12.63 7.59
C ARG A 172 11.41 14.06 7.52
N GLU A 173 10.53 14.36 6.57
CA GLU A 173 9.84 15.65 6.50
C GLU A 173 8.99 15.90 7.74
N LYS A 174 8.15 14.94 8.16
CA LYS A 174 7.34 15.06 9.38
C LYS A 174 8.16 15.11 10.66
N ILE A 175 9.26 14.37 10.74
CA ILE A 175 10.20 14.49 11.86
C ILE A 175 10.83 15.89 11.92
N ASN A 176 11.18 16.47 10.79
CA ASN A 176 11.72 17.83 10.72
C ASN A 176 10.68 18.90 11.07
N GLU A 177 9.42 18.73 10.68
CA GLU A 177 8.30 19.59 11.12
C GLU A 177 8.12 19.51 12.64
N LEU A 178 8.13 18.30 13.23
CA LEU A 178 8.07 18.11 14.68
C LEU A 178 9.21 18.85 15.40
N ARG A 179 10.44 18.75 14.90
CA ARG A 179 11.60 19.47 15.45
C ARG A 179 11.44 20.98 15.40
N LYS A 180 10.94 21.51 14.28
CA LYS A 180 10.64 22.95 14.14
C LYS A 180 9.56 23.42 15.13
N ASN A 181 8.63 22.53 15.48
CA ASN A 181 7.56 22.79 16.45
C ASN A 181 7.95 22.50 17.91
N GLY A 182 9.25 22.34 18.20
CA GLY A 182 9.77 22.20 19.57
C GLY A 182 9.84 20.76 20.09
N ASN A 183 9.44 19.75 19.30
CA ASN A 183 9.61 18.36 19.68
C ASN A 183 11.08 17.93 19.47
N SER A 184 11.75 17.45 20.52
CA SER A 184 13.14 17.00 20.44
C SER A 184 13.28 15.56 19.92
N PHE A 185 12.71 15.25 18.75
CA PHE A 185 12.68 13.90 18.18
C PHE A 185 14.13 13.35 18.04
N PRO A 186 14.49 12.24 18.74
CA PRO A 186 15.86 11.76 18.80
C PRO A 186 16.40 11.33 17.44
N TYR A 187 17.61 11.76 17.09
CA TYR A 187 18.25 11.42 15.81
C TYR A 187 18.51 9.92 15.65
N ASP A 188 18.83 9.20 16.73
CA ASP A 188 19.01 7.75 16.66
C ASP A 188 17.70 7.01 16.42
N LEU A 189 16.59 7.52 16.97
CA LEU A 189 15.27 6.95 16.73
C LEU A 189 14.81 7.18 15.28
N GLU A 190 15.08 8.36 14.72
CA GLU A 190 14.86 8.64 13.30
C GLU A 190 15.66 7.67 12.42
N LYS A 191 16.95 7.50 12.73
CA LYS A 191 17.85 6.60 11.98
C LYS A 191 17.36 5.14 12.03
N GLN A 192 16.91 4.69 13.19
CA GLN A 192 16.34 3.35 13.35
C GLN A 192 15.07 3.17 12.52
N LEU A 193 14.15 4.14 12.58
CA LEU A 193 12.92 4.11 11.80
C LEU A 193 13.22 4.14 10.30
N SER A 194 14.04 5.09 9.82
CA SER A 194 14.50 5.13 8.43
C SER A 194 15.13 3.81 7.99
N HIS A 195 15.93 3.16 8.84
CA HIS A 195 16.49 1.84 8.51
C HIS A 195 15.41 0.77 8.35
N LEU A 196 14.36 0.76 9.19
CA LEU A 196 13.21 -0.14 9.00
C LEU A 196 12.58 0.05 7.62
N ILE A 197 12.28 1.29 7.25
CA ILE A 197 11.66 1.62 5.95
C ILE A 197 12.60 1.27 4.80
N LEU A 198 13.86 1.66 4.86
CA LEU A 198 14.81 1.42 3.76
C LEU A 198 15.20 -0.05 3.59
N SER A 199 14.90 -0.92 4.56
CA SER A 199 15.26 -2.34 4.52
C SER A 199 14.09 -3.33 4.53
N HIS A 200 12.84 -2.88 4.54
CA HIS A 200 11.70 -3.79 4.71
C HIS A 200 11.55 -4.81 3.57
N HIS A 201 11.94 -4.48 2.33
CA HIS A 201 12.02 -5.47 1.24
C HIS A 201 13.12 -6.52 1.44
N GLY A 202 14.04 -6.36 2.38
CA GLY A 202 14.97 -7.39 2.86
C GLY A 202 16.20 -7.67 2.00
N LYS A 203 16.05 -7.67 0.68
CA LYS A 203 17.09 -8.07 -0.27
C LYS A 203 17.31 -7.03 -1.36
N LEU A 204 18.58 -6.84 -1.73
CA LEU A 204 18.95 -5.92 -2.81
C LEU A 204 18.33 -6.35 -4.14
N GLU A 205 18.25 -7.67 -4.40
CA GLU A 205 17.64 -8.21 -5.62
C GLU A 205 16.12 -8.00 -5.66
N TRP A 206 15.49 -7.71 -4.52
CA TRP A 206 14.05 -7.41 -4.40
C TRP A 206 13.78 -5.89 -4.39
N GLY A 207 14.77 -5.09 -4.80
CA GLY A 207 14.67 -3.63 -4.89
C GLY A 207 14.85 -2.93 -3.55
N SER A 208 15.27 -3.62 -2.49
CA SER A 208 15.58 -2.98 -1.21
C SER A 208 16.85 -2.13 -1.31
N PRO A 209 16.84 -0.86 -0.87
CA PRO A 209 18.04 -0.03 -0.81
C PRO A 209 19.16 -0.61 0.06
N VAL A 210 18.80 -1.25 1.18
CA VAL A 210 19.74 -1.85 2.14
C VAL A 210 19.13 -3.09 2.79
N VAL A 211 19.96 -4.07 3.15
CA VAL A 211 19.48 -5.25 3.89
C VAL A 211 19.18 -4.94 5.37
N PRO A 212 18.30 -5.70 6.04
CA PRO A 212 18.07 -5.59 7.48
C PRO A 212 19.34 -5.74 8.31
N LYS A 213 19.53 -4.86 9.30
CA LYS A 213 20.72 -4.82 10.18
C LYS A 213 20.36 -4.81 11.68
N THR A 214 19.08 -4.86 12.01
CA THR A 214 18.56 -4.93 13.38
C THR A 214 17.54 -6.06 13.48
N ALA A 215 17.24 -6.49 14.70
CA ALA A 215 16.24 -7.52 14.93
C ALA A 215 14.84 -7.05 14.49
N GLU A 216 14.50 -5.78 14.74
CA GLU A 216 13.25 -5.15 14.31
C GLU A 216 13.17 -5.07 12.78
N ALA A 217 14.26 -4.73 12.09
CA ALA A 217 14.29 -4.68 10.63
C ALA A 217 14.09 -6.07 10.01
N CYS A 218 14.71 -7.09 10.63
CA CYS A 218 14.55 -8.48 10.24
C CYS A 218 13.10 -8.94 10.45
N ALA A 219 12.52 -8.64 11.61
CA ALA A 219 11.15 -8.96 11.95
C ALA A 219 10.16 -8.30 10.98
N LEU A 220 10.32 -6.99 10.71
CA LEU A 220 9.48 -6.27 9.77
C LEU A 220 9.54 -6.86 8.37
N HIS A 221 10.75 -7.14 7.87
CA HIS A 221 10.92 -7.74 6.56
C HIS A 221 10.17 -9.07 6.42
N TYR A 222 10.31 -9.97 7.39
CA TYR A 222 9.65 -11.27 7.32
C TYR A 222 8.14 -11.16 7.55
N ALA A 223 7.67 -10.18 8.34
CA ALA A 223 6.24 -9.92 8.50
C ALA A 223 5.61 -9.44 7.19
N ASP A 224 6.22 -8.46 6.54
CA ASP A 224 5.86 -7.95 5.21
C ASP A 224 5.81 -9.08 4.17
N LEU A 225 6.93 -9.80 4.01
CA LEU A 225 7.03 -10.90 3.05
C LEU A 225 5.99 -12.00 3.28
N THR A 226 5.73 -12.34 4.55
CA THR A 226 4.76 -13.39 4.90
C THR A 226 3.35 -12.99 4.50
N ASP A 227 2.92 -11.76 4.84
CA ASP A 227 1.58 -11.28 4.50
C ASP A 227 1.38 -11.25 2.99
N SER A 228 2.30 -10.61 2.26
CA SER A 228 2.29 -10.51 0.80
C SER A 228 2.24 -11.88 0.10
N HIS A 229 3.05 -12.84 0.56
CA HIS A 229 3.09 -14.18 -0.03
C HIS A 229 1.80 -14.95 0.26
N VAL A 230 1.38 -15.03 1.52
CA VAL A 230 0.19 -15.80 1.92
C VAL A 230 -1.04 -15.24 1.22
N LYS A 231 -1.22 -13.91 1.20
CA LYS A 231 -2.35 -13.30 0.49
C LYS A 231 -2.30 -13.60 -1.01
N ASN A 232 -1.13 -13.53 -1.65
CA ASN A 232 -1.02 -13.82 -3.09
C ASN A 232 -1.50 -15.24 -3.43
N TYR A 233 -1.15 -16.24 -2.61
CA TYR A 233 -1.63 -17.61 -2.82
C TYR A 233 -3.14 -17.73 -2.61
N ILE A 234 -3.69 -17.11 -1.58
CA ILE A 234 -5.14 -17.13 -1.31
C ILE A 234 -5.91 -16.50 -2.48
N GLN A 235 -5.51 -15.31 -2.94
CA GLN A 235 -6.19 -14.62 -4.04
C GLN A 235 -6.16 -15.43 -5.35
N LYS A 236 -5.04 -16.08 -5.67
CA LYS A 236 -4.93 -16.95 -6.84
C LYS A 236 -5.90 -18.13 -6.77
N LEU A 237 -6.04 -18.75 -5.61
CA LEU A 237 -6.98 -19.86 -5.42
C LEU A 237 -8.44 -19.39 -5.57
N ASP A 238 -8.78 -18.21 -5.07
CA ASP A 238 -10.12 -17.65 -5.22
C ASP A 238 -10.45 -17.33 -6.69
N GLU A 239 -9.49 -16.81 -7.45
CA GLU A 239 -9.62 -16.56 -8.90
C GLU A 239 -9.79 -17.86 -9.71
N GLU A 240 -9.07 -18.93 -9.35
CA GLU A 240 -9.21 -20.24 -10.00
C GLU A 240 -10.56 -20.88 -9.71
N ASN A 241 -11.08 -20.75 -8.48
CA ASN A 241 -12.38 -21.32 -8.09
C ASN A 241 -13.59 -20.57 -8.69
N GLN A 242 -13.39 -19.37 -9.25
CA GLN A 242 -14.42 -18.58 -9.91
C GLN A 242 -14.48 -18.82 -11.44
N LYS A 243 -13.54 -19.58 -12.01
CA LYS A 243 -13.51 -19.98 -13.43
C LYS A 243 -14.15 -21.34 -13.65
#